data_AF-A0A2R6MNN0-F1
#
_entry.id   AF-A0A2R6MNN0-F1
#
_cell.length_a   1.000
_cell.length_b   1.000
_cell.length_c   1.000
_cell.angle_alpha   90.00
_cell.angle_beta   90.00
_cell.angle_gamma   90.00
#
_symmetry.space_group_name_H-M   'P 1'
#
loop_
_entity.id
_entity.type
_entity.pdbx_description
1 polymer ?
#
loop_
_entity_poly.entity_id
_entity_poly.type
_entity_poly.pdbx_seq_one_letter_code
_entity_poly.pdbx_strand_id
1 'polypeptide(L)'
;VQVRFSEDAVHVRIDRVRDHHEGFEMRAPGRGLALDGQADLPDGARVDPEAATATLTSTGTLEVRVPKADGPDDEPARISTAGETDAERDAESSESNVESAVEEIDDGDDTQTGTS
;
A
#
# COMPACT_ATOMS: atom_id res chain seq x y z
N VAL A 1 4.74 -12.66 -18.67
CA VAL A 1 5.48 -12.24 -17.45
C VAL A 1 5.58 -13.43 -16.53
N GLN A 2 6.70 -13.57 -15.83
CA GLN A 2 6.95 -14.61 -14.85
C GLN A 2 7.44 -13.95 -13.57
N VAL A 3 6.91 -14.38 -12.44
CA VAL A 3 7.30 -13.93 -11.10
C VAL A 3 7.54 -15.16 -10.25
N ARG A 4 8.64 -15.18 -9.52
CA ARG A 4 9.04 -16.30 -8.67
C ARG A 4 9.59 -15.79 -7.35
N PHE A 5 9.30 -16.52 -6.28
CA PHE A 5 9.97 -16.38 -5.00
C PHE A 5 11.07 -17.44 -4.86
N SER A 6 12.28 -17.02 -4.51
CA SER A 6 13.41 -17.90 -4.18
C SER A 6 14.48 -17.10 -3.45
N GLU A 7 15.23 -17.76 -2.54
CA GLU A 7 16.41 -17.14 -1.90
C GLU A 7 16.09 -15.81 -1.20
N ASP A 8 14.94 -15.75 -0.51
CA ASP A 8 14.43 -14.52 0.14
C ASP A 8 14.31 -13.32 -0.81
N ALA A 9 14.10 -13.58 -2.11
CA ALA A 9 13.95 -12.56 -3.13
C ALA A 9 12.78 -12.86 -4.08
N VAL A 10 12.23 -11.79 -4.64
CA VAL A 10 11.30 -11.84 -5.77
C VAL A 10 12.07 -11.66 -7.06
N HIS A 11 12.03 -12.67 -7.92
CA HIS A 11 12.57 -12.62 -9.27
C HIS A 11 11.46 -12.36 -10.28
N VAL A 12 11.72 -11.44 -11.20
CA VAL A 12 10.78 -11.05 -12.25
C VAL A 12 11.45 -11.23 -13.60
N ARG A 13 10.74 -11.86 -14.53
CA ARG A 13 11.13 -11.96 -15.93
C ARG A 13 9.98 -11.54 -16.85
N ILE A 14 10.28 -10.63 -17.76
CA ILE A 14 9.34 -10.12 -18.76
C ILE A 14 9.94 -10.32 -20.15
N ASP A 15 9.36 -11.21 -20.94
CA ASP A 15 9.63 -11.34 -22.36
C ASP A 15 8.56 -10.57 -23.15
N ARG A 16 9.00 -9.72 -24.08
CA ARG A 16 8.13 -8.93 -24.95
C ARG A 16 8.11 -9.51 -26.35
N VAL A 17 6.94 -10.00 -26.76
CA VAL A 17 6.69 -10.35 -28.16
C VAL A 17 6.56 -9.06 -28.95
N ARG A 18 7.30 -8.93 -30.05
CA ARG A 18 7.09 -7.87 -31.04
C ARG A 18 6.45 -8.49 -32.27
N ASP A 19 5.38 -7.86 -32.76
CA ASP A 19 4.80 -8.23 -34.05
C ASP A 19 5.77 -7.88 -35.18
N HIS A 20 5.80 -8.74 -36.20
CA HIS A 20 6.56 -8.49 -37.42
C HIS A 20 5.75 -7.53 -38.30
N HIS A 21 6.25 -6.31 -38.50
CA HIS A 21 5.64 -5.35 -39.42
C HIS A 21 6.31 -5.44 -40.79
N GLU A 22 5.56 -5.93 -41.79
CA GLU A 22 6.01 -5.94 -43.18
C GLU A 22 6.15 -4.50 -43.72
N GLY A 23 7.14 -4.27 -44.59
CA GLY A 23 7.37 -2.95 -45.21
C GLY A 23 8.15 -1.95 -44.35
N PHE A 24 8.55 -2.31 -43.13
CA PHE A 24 9.40 -1.49 -42.27
C PHE A 24 10.73 -2.21 -41.98
N GLU A 25 11.85 -1.53 -42.24
CA GLU A 25 13.19 -2.00 -41.88
C GLU A 25 13.53 -1.55 -40.46
N MET A 26 13.86 -2.49 -39.56
CA MET A 26 14.28 -2.17 -38.20
C MET A 26 15.65 -1.48 -38.23
N ARG A 27 15.69 -0.15 -38.08
CA ARG A 27 16.93 0.65 -38.19
C ARG A 27 17.76 0.70 -36.91
N ALA A 28 17.13 0.53 -35.76
CA ALA A 28 17.80 0.50 -34.47
C ALA A 28 17.19 -0.61 -33.61
N PRO A 29 17.99 -1.35 -32.84
CA PRO A 29 17.46 -2.25 -31.85
C PRO A 29 16.71 -1.40 -30.81
N GLY A 30 15.38 -1.59 -30.73
CA GLY A 30 14.61 -0.99 -29.63
C GLY A 30 15.09 -1.53 -28.26
N ARG A 31 14.40 -1.18 -27.17
CA ARG A 31 14.66 -1.75 -25.83
C ARG A 31 14.67 -3.29 -25.85
N GLY A 32 15.45 -3.92 -24.98
CA GLY A 32 15.61 -5.38 -24.90
C GLY A 32 14.29 -6.16 -24.99
N LEU A 33 14.35 -7.34 -25.62
CA LEU A 33 13.20 -8.24 -25.74
C LEU A 33 12.88 -8.98 -24.44
N ALA A 34 13.87 -9.12 -23.56
CA ALA A 34 13.73 -9.66 -22.22
C ALA A 34 14.19 -8.62 -21.21
N LEU A 35 13.50 -8.57 -20.09
CA LEU A 35 13.86 -7.80 -18.90
C LEU A 35 13.80 -8.73 -17.70
N ASP A 36 14.90 -8.80 -16.96
CA ASP A 36 15.02 -9.54 -15.72
C ASP A 36 15.24 -8.55 -14.57
N GLY A 37 14.68 -8.86 -13.39
CA GLY A 37 14.80 -8.05 -12.19
C GLY A 37 14.71 -8.90 -10.93
N GLN A 38 15.31 -8.38 -9.85
CA GLN A 38 15.29 -9.00 -8.54
C GLN A 38 15.02 -7.94 -7.49
N ALA A 39 14.24 -8.29 -6.47
CA ALA A 39 14.06 -7.50 -5.27
C ALA A 39 14.24 -8.41 -4.05
N ASP A 40 15.26 -8.12 -3.25
CA ASP A 40 15.54 -8.86 -2.02
C ASP A 40 14.55 -8.43 -0.92
N LEU A 41 14.10 -9.40 -0.12
CA LEU A 41 13.33 -9.14 1.07
C LEU A 41 14.26 -8.78 2.24
N PRO A 42 13.74 -8.07 3.24
CA PRO A 42 14.48 -7.87 4.49
C PRO A 42 14.86 -9.21 5.14
N ASP A 43 16.03 -9.26 5.78
CA ASP A 43 16.51 -10.44 6.48
C ASP A 43 15.49 -10.98 7.50
N GLY A 44 15.22 -12.29 7.42
CA GLY A 44 14.27 -12.96 8.33
C GLY A 44 12.80 -12.65 8.06
N ALA A 45 12.46 -12.06 6.90
CA ALA A 45 11.07 -11.85 6.51
C ALA A 45 10.31 -13.18 6.39
N ARG A 46 9.29 -13.36 7.23
CA ARG A 46 8.33 -14.46 7.11
C ARG A 46 7.22 -14.03 6.16
N VAL A 47 7.10 -14.72 5.03
CA VAL A 47 6.11 -14.44 3.99
C VAL A 47 5.36 -15.69 3.57
N ASP A 48 4.13 -15.50 3.08
CA ASP A 48 3.36 -16.53 2.40
C ASP A 48 3.45 -16.32 0.88
N PRO A 49 4.34 -17.06 0.18
CA PRO A 49 4.47 -16.93 -1.26
C PRO A 49 3.29 -17.55 -2.03
N GLU A 50 2.51 -18.45 -1.43
CA GLU A 50 1.36 -19.09 -2.10
C GLU A 50 0.16 -18.13 -2.18
N ALA A 51 0.02 -17.24 -1.20
CA ALA A 51 -0.97 -16.16 -1.20
C ALA A 51 -0.52 -14.90 -1.96
N ALA A 52 0.68 -14.90 -2.55
CA ALA A 52 1.19 -13.74 -3.27
C ALA A 52 0.43 -13.45 -4.57
N THR A 53 0.33 -12.18 -4.93
CA THR A 53 -0.32 -11.72 -6.16
C THR A 53 0.59 -10.81 -6.95
N ALA A 54 0.48 -10.86 -8.29
CA ALA A 54 1.23 -10.01 -9.19
C ALA A 54 0.28 -9.42 -10.24
N THR A 55 0.27 -8.09 -10.35
CA THR A 55 -0.63 -7.35 -11.24
C THR A 55 0.17 -6.44 -12.15
N LEU A 56 0.00 -6.60 -13.46
CA LEU A 56 0.52 -5.64 -14.43
C LEU A 56 -0.51 -4.54 -14.63
N THR A 57 -0.17 -3.32 -14.20
CA THR A 57 -1.02 -2.15 -14.34
C THR A 57 -1.10 -1.66 -15.79
N SER A 58 -2.12 -0.87 -16.12
CA SER A 58 -2.29 -0.27 -17.45
C SER A 58 -1.16 0.70 -17.83
N THR A 59 -0.46 1.26 -16.85
CA THR A 59 0.71 2.13 -17.06
C THR A 59 2.00 1.35 -17.32
N GLY A 60 1.96 0.01 -17.27
CA GLY A 60 3.10 -0.86 -17.54
C GLY A 60 3.97 -1.18 -16.32
N THR A 61 3.53 -0.81 -15.11
CA THR A 61 4.21 -1.18 -13.85
C THR A 61 3.70 -2.54 -13.38
N LEU A 62 4.62 -3.45 -13.03
CA LEU A 62 4.30 -4.70 -12.36
C LEU A 62 4.30 -4.48 -10.84
N GLU A 63 3.14 -4.61 -10.21
CA GLU A 63 2.98 -4.57 -8.75
C GLU A 63 2.95 -6.01 -8.23
N VAL A 64 3.85 -6.34 -7.30
CA VAL A 64 3.88 -7.65 -6.63
C VAL A 64 3.56 -7.46 -5.15
N ARG A 65 2.50 -8.13 -4.67
CA ARG A 65 2.10 -8.14 -3.26
C ARG A 65 2.43 -9.49 -2.67
N VAL A 66 3.31 -9.48 -1.67
CA VAL A 66 3.73 -10.68 -0.93
C VAL A 66 3.23 -10.54 0.51
N PRO A 67 2.18 -11.29 0.90
CA PRO A 67 1.69 -11.29 2.28
C PRO A 67 2.76 -11.77 3.26
N LYS A 68 2.74 -11.21 4.46
CA LYS A 68 3.51 -11.77 5.58
C LYS A 68 2.85 -13.08 6.03
N ALA A 69 3.65 -14.03 6.48
CA ALA A 69 3.13 -15.22 7.13
C ALA A 69 2.90 -14.94 8.61
N ASP A 70 1.76 -15.40 9.15
CA ASP A 70 1.46 -15.34 10.57
C ASP A 70 2.53 -16.13 11.35
N GLY A 71 3.15 -15.47 12.33
CA GLY A 71 4.08 -16.12 13.24
C GLY A 71 3.35 -16.81 14.40
N PRO A 72 4.01 -17.73 15.14
CA PRO A 72 3.46 -18.24 16.39
C PRO A 72 3.22 -17.14 17.45
N ASP A 73 3.80 -15.95 17.25
CA ASP A 73 3.68 -14.78 18.12
C ASP A 73 2.69 -13.71 17.61
N ASP A 74 1.96 -13.97 16.52
CA ASP A 74 0.91 -13.07 16.01
C ASP A 74 -0.42 -13.27 16.79
N GLU A 75 -0.32 -13.39 18.12
CA GLU A 75 -1.48 -13.19 18.97
C GLU A 75 -1.78 -11.68 18.96
N PRO A 76 -3.01 -11.25 18.63
CA PRO A 76 -3.36 -9.84 18.63
C PRO A 76 -3.08 -9.28 20.02
N ALA A 77 -2.11 -8.35 20.11
CA ALA A 77 -1.73 -7.73 21.36
C ALA A 77 -2.98 -7.09 22.00
N ARG A 78 -3.48 -7.72 23.08
CA ARG A 78 -4.65 -7.22 23.80
C ARG A 78 -4.25 -5.97 24.60
N ILE A 79 -4.58 -4.80 24.07
CA ILE A 79 -4.46 -3.55 24.80
C ILE A 79 -5.56 -3.53 25.87
N SER A 80 -5.20 -3.80 27.12
CA SER A 80 -6.12 -3.67 28.26
C SER A 80 -6.17 -2.21 28.71
N THR A 81 -7.27 -1.51 28.43
CA THR A 81 -7.61 -0.24 29.08
C THR A 81 -8.03 -0.51 30.52
N ALA A 82 -7.07 -0.67 31.42
CA ALA A 82 -7.32 -0.76 32.86
C ALA A 82 -6.97 0.58 33.52
N GLY A 83 -8.00 1.38 33.83
CA GLY A 83 -7.85 2.56 34.66
C GLY A 83 -8.83 3.68 34.31
N GLU A 84 -10.07 3.56 34.79
CA GLU A 84 -10.86 4.65 35.36
C GLU A 84 -12.13 4.03 35.96
N THR A 85 -12.00 3.53 37.19
CA THR A 85 -13.17 3.45 38.09
C THR A 85 -13.35 4.86 38.65
N ASP A 86 -14.09 5.71 37.95
CA ASP A 86 -14.65 6.91 38.56
C ASP A 86 -15.94 6.51 39.28
N ALA A 87 -16.00 6.89 40.54
CA ALA A 87 -17.01 6.50 41.50
C ALA A 87 -18.42 6.92 41.06
N GLU A 88 -19.39 6.11 41.48
CA GLU A 88 -20.82 6.37 41.39
C GLU A 88 -21.16 7.83 41.74
N ARG A 89 -21.59 8.61 40.75
CA ARG A 89 -22.44 9.79 40.99
C ARG A 89 -23.76 9.59 40.29
N ASP A 90 -24.73 9.28 41.14
CA ASP A 90 -26.16 9.41 40.92
C ASP A 90 -26.48 10.77 40.30
N ALA A 91 -27.00 10.77 39.07
CA ALA A 91 -27.66 11.92 38.47
C ALA A 91 -28.76 11.41 37.55
N GLU A 92 -29.98 11.52 38.07
CA GLU A 92 -31.24 11.12 37.49
C GLU A 92 -31.41 11.60 36.04
N SER A 93 -32.07 10.76 35.25
CA SER A 93 -32.54 11.04 33.89
C SER A 93 -33.09 12.46 33.73
N SER A 94 -32.63 13.16 32.71
CA SER A 94 -33.42 14.22 32.09
C SER A 94 -33.22 14.17 30.59
N GLU A 95 -34.35 14.30 29.92
CA GLU A 95 -34.62 13.86 28.57
C GLU A 95 -34.10 14.85 27.53
N SER A 96 -33.68 14.30 26.39
CA SER A 96 -33.77 14.86 25.03
C SER A 96 -33.75 16.39 24.86
N ASN A 97 -32.71 16.90 24.20
CA ASN A 97 -32.94 17.91 23.16
C ASN A 97 -31.94 17.75 22.01
N VAL A 98 -32.48 17.41 20.84
CA VAL A 98 -31.82 17.52 19.54
C VAL A 98 -31.98 18.95 19.05
N GLU A 99 -30.90 19.71 18.96
CA GLU A 99 -30.88 20.93 18.15
C GLU A 99 -29.62 20.98 17.29
N SER A 100 -29.84 20.70 16.00
CA SER A 100 -28.95 21.04 14.90
C SER A 100 -28.80 22.55 14.76
N ALA A 101 -27.56 23.01 14.51
CA ALA A 101 -27.16 24.20 13.72
C ALA A 101 -25.71 24.54 14.13
N VAL A 102 -24.74 24.94 13.32
CA VAL A 102 -24.58 25.29 11.90
C VAL A 102 -23.05 25.47 11.73
N GLU A 103 -22.52 25.25 10.53
CA GLU A 103 -21.10 25.48 10.17
C GLU A 103 -20.60 26.90 10.52
N GLU A 104 -19.38 27.00 11.06
CA GLU A 104 -18.57 28.21 10.96
C GLU A 104 -17.27 27.89 10.22
N ILE A 105 -17.10 28.61 9.13
CA ILE A 105 -15.97 28.58 8.19
C ILE A 105 -14.99 29.61 8.75
N ASP A 106 -13.78 29.19 9.15
CA ASP A 106 -12.70 30.13 9.49
C ASP A 106 -11.74 30.21 8.30
N ASP A 107 -12.05 31.12 7.37
CA ASP A 107 -11.15 31.58 6.32
C ASP A 107 -10.09 32.50 6.96
N GLY A 108 -9.06 31.90 7.54
CA GLY A 108 -7.86 32.60 7.99
C GLY A 108 -6.96 32.99 6.81
N ASP A 109 -7.33 34.08 6.13
CA ASP A 109 -6.48 34.86 5.22
C ASP A 109 -5.34 35.51 6.02
N ASP A 110 -4.09 35.11 5.77
CA ASP A 110 -2.95 35.97 6.08
C ASP A 110 -1.91 35.90 4.95
N THR A 111 -2.11 36.78 3.98
CA THR A 111 -1.13 37.09 2.93
C THR A 111 -0.21 38.21 3.40
N GLN A 112 0.80 37.90 4.22
CA GLN A 112 1.93 38.83 4.39
C GLN A 112 3.03 38.59 3.35
N THR A 113 2.86 39.28 2.23
CA THR A 113 3.95 39.75 1.39
C THR A 113 4.90 40.63 2.21
N GLY A 114 6.20 40.33 2.21
CA GLY A 114 7.24 41.16 2.80
C GLY A 114 8.49 41.18 1.93
N THR A 115 8.53 42.15 1.02
CA THR A 115 9.69 42.54 0.20
C THR A 115 10.58 43.50 0.98
N SER A 116 11.90 43.29 0.91
CA SER A 116 13.02 44.26 0.80
C SER A 116 14.24 43.83 1.61
#